data_AF-A0A9N9S7N1-F1
#
_entry.id   AF-A0A9N9S7N1-F1
#
_cell.length_a   1.000
_cell.length_b   1.000
_cell.length_c   1.000
_cell.angle_alpha   90.00
_cell.angle_beta   90.00
_cell.angle_gamma   90.00
#
_symmetry.space_group_name_H-M   'P 1'
#
loop_
_entity.id
_entity.type
_entity.pdbx_description
1 polymer ?
#
loop_
_entity_poly.entity_id
_entity_poly.type
_entity_poly.pdbx_seq_one_letter_code
_entity_poly.pdbx_strand_id
1 'polypeptide(L)'
;MKCFWLISLILSITLTSQVSSFEVACRYEIETGFNELIPAAYCCNVISDHHHVKEGILSISSATGRHLVDKKDTDVTGFWVYGSHFDFFPQGLSKVFNNLEVIIFGDCGIKRIGKNDLKPFPKLIWFSLFVNQIEVIENGLFDYNPNLKYISLRDNKISRIHPNSFDHLAYLVTLRLSGNLCINVNANENRNQVVDLIRKLKAKCSAPEVITTTEESINVMEGRFDDENIKGMTSRLESSVLMVTVAAVLWICIQ
;
A
#
# COMPACT_ATOMS: atom_id res chain seq x y z
N MET A 1 -42.35 5.46 -0.70
CA MET A 1 -42.03 4.35 -1.64
C MET A 1 -41.10 4.75 -2.82
N LYS A 2 -40.67 6.01 -2.96
CA LYS A 2 -39.71 6.43 -4.02
C LYS A 2 -38.23 6.44 -3.57
N CYS A 3 -37.93 6.50 -2.27
CA CYS A 3 -36.55 6.43 -1.77
C CYS A 3 -35.92 5.02 -1.85
N PHE A 4 -36.72 3.96 -1.87
CA PHE A 4 -36.19 2.58 -1.98
C PHE A 4 -35.55 2.32 -3.36
N TRP A 5 -36.08 2.95 -4.41
CA TRP A 5 -35.53 2.83 -5.76
C TRP A 5 -34.29 3.69 -5.98
N LEU A 6 -34.19 4.88 -5.37
CA LEU A 6 -32.96 5.69 -5.43
C LEU A 6 -31.83 5.10 -4.58
N ILE A 7 -32.13 4.56 -3.39
CA ILE A 7 -31.13 3.88 -2.57
C ILE A 7 -30.69 2.58 -3.24
N SER A 8 -31.60 1.82 -3.87
CA SER A 8 -31.24 0.66 -4.69
C SER A 8 -30.44 1.03 -5.95
N LEU A 9 -30.73 2.18 -6.59
CA LEU A 9 -29.97 2.71 -7.73
C LEU A 9 -28.57 3.21 -7.32
N ILE A 10 -28.44 3.81 -6.13
CA ILE A 10 -27.16 4.26 -5.57
C ILE A 10 -26.34 3.08 -4.99
N LEU A 11 -26.99 2.03 -4.47
CA LEU A 11 -26.34 0.75 -4.13
C LEU A 11 -26.00 -0.12 -5.35
N SER A 12 -26.62 0.11 -6.51
CA SER A 12 -26.26 -0.54 -7.77
C SER A 12 -25.26 0.27 -8.61
N ILE A 13 -25.06 1.55 -8.30
CA ILE A 13 -23.86 2.31 -8.68
C ILE A 13 -22.86 2.23 -7.51
N THR A 14 -22.53 1.01 -7.09
CA THR A 14 -21.17 0.82 -6.58
C THR A 14 -20.25 1.16 -7.75
N LEU A 15 -19.23 1.98 -7.51
CA LEU A 15 -18.07 2.02 -8.41
C LEU A 15 -17.56 0.58 -8.48
N THR A 16 -18.04 -0.19 -9.45
CA THR A 16 -17.45 -1.46 -9.80
C THR A 16 -16.15 -1.07 -10.50
N SER A 17 -15.10 -0.86 -9.72
CA SER A 17 -13.76 -0.87 -10.28
C SER A 17 -13.64 -2.21 -11.00
N GLN A 18 -13.67 -2.19 -12.33
CA GLN A 18 -13.61 -3.41 -13.13
C GLN A 18 -12.23 -4.03 -12.88
N VAL A 19 -12.17 -5.05 -12.03
CA VAL A 19 -10.94 -5.80 -11.76
C VAL A 19 -10.61 -6.55 -13.04
N SER A 20 -9.54 -6.13 -13.71
CA SER A 20 -9.08 -6.78 -14.93
C SER A 20 -8.06 -7.84 -14.53
N SER A 21 -8.35 -9.10 -14.84
CA SER A 21 -7.42 -10.20 -14.61
C SER A 21 -6.47 -10.38 -15.80
N PHE A 22 -5.22 -10.71 -15.54
CA PHE A 22 -4.22 -10.97 -16.58
C PHE A 22 -3.28 -12.11 -16.18
N GLU A 23 -2.66 -12.70 -17.19
CA GLU A 23 -1.64 -13.73 -17.05
C GLU A 23 -0.24 -13.12 -17.09
N VAL A 24 0.68 -13.59 -16.24
CA VAL A 24 2.08 -13.16 -16.23
C VAL A 24 2.98 -14.17 -16.93
N ALA A 25 3.84 -13.71 -17.83
CA ALA A 25 4.89 -14.56 -18.43
C ALA A 25 6.15 -14.55 -17.55
N CYS A 26 6.60 -15.75 -17.14
CA CYS A 26 7.72 -15.95 -16.22
C CYS A 26 8.91 -16.63 -16.91
N ARG A 27 10.10 -16.12 -16.63
CA ARG A 27 11.34 -16.89 -16.65
C ARG A 27 11.51 -17.50 -15.27
N TYR A 28 11.48 -18.82 -15.19
CA TYR A 28 11.66 -19.51 -13.93
C TYR A 28 13.13 -19.90 -13.72
N GLU A 29 13.73 -19.40 -12.64
CA GLU A 29 15.13 -19.66 -12.32
C GLU A 29 15.40 -19.61 -10.82
N ILE A 30 16.59 -20.06 -10.40
CA ILE A 30 17.02 -19.97 -9.01
C ILE A 30 17.85 -18.70 -8.86
N GLU A 31 17.35 -17.75 -8.08
CA GLU A 31 18.07 -16.55 -7.71
C GLU A 31 18.83 -16.76 -6.42
N THR A 32 19.99 -16.11 -6.29
CA THR A 32 20.85 -16.21 -5.10
C THR A 32 21.28 -14.83 -4.61
N GLY A 33 21.84 -14.73 -3.41
CA GLY A 33 22.45 -13.49 -2.92
C GLY A 33 21.48 -12.51 -2.26
N PHE A 34 20.36 -12.98 -1.70
CA PHE A 34 19.48 -12.15 -0.87
C PHE A 34 20.13 -11.88 0.50
N ASN A 35 20.16 -12.89 1.38
CA ASN A 35 20.81 -12.84 2.68
C ASN A 35 21.10 -14.27 3.19
N GLU A 36 21.72 -14.41 4.36
CA GLU A 36 22.05 -15.71 4.96
C GLU A 36 20.84 -16.64 5.17
N LEU A 37 19.64 -16.10 5.29
CA LEU A 37 18.41 -16.87 5.56
C LEU A 37 17.67 -17.26 4.28
N ILE A 38 17.93 -16.56 3.17
CA ILE A 38 17.45 -16.90 1.83
C ILE A 38 18.69 -16.97 0.93
N PRO A 39 19.53 -18.03 1.05
CA PRO A 39 20.70 -18.17 0.21
C PRO A 39 20.32 -18.33 -1.27
N ALA A 40 19.15 -18.93 -1.53
CA ALA A 40 18.58 -19.11 -2.85
C ALA A 40 17.04 -19.10 -2.79
N ALA A 41 16.38 -18.65 -3.85
CA ALA A 41 14.93 -18.70 -4.02
C ALA A 41 14.60 -19.19 -5.44
N TYR A 42 13.56 -20.02 -5.57
CA TYR A 42 13.03 -20.38 -6.88
C TYR A 42 12.04 -19.29 -7.31
N CYS A 43 12.37 -18.56 -8.37
CA CYS A 43 11.73 -17.31 -8.72
C CYS A 43 10.93 -17.42 -10.02
N CYS A 44 9.80 -16.71 -10.08
CA CYS A 44 9.26 -16.20 -11.35
C CYS A 44 9.84 -14.79 -11.57
N ASN A 45 10.66 -14.65 -12.60
CA ASN A 45 11.13 -13.37 -13.11
C ASN A 45 10.27 -12.99 -14.30
N VAL A 46 9.42 -11.97 -14.14
CA VAL A 46 8.47 -11.57 -15.18
C VAL A 46 9.23 -11.05 -16.40
N ILE A 47 8.94 -11.64 -17.55
CA ILE A 47 9.50 -11.25 -18.85
C ILE A 47 8.56 -10.19 -19.43
N SER A 48 9.11 -9.02 -19.74
CA SER A 48 8.33 -7.86 -20.18
C SER A 48 7.78 -8.05 -21.61
N ASP A 49 6.53 -8.48 -21.74
CA ASP A 49 5.75 -8.38 -23.00
C ASP A 49 4.48 -7.52 -22.85
N HIS A 50 4.17 -7.02 -21.65
CA HIS A 50 2.94 -6.28 -21.39
C HIS A 50 3.14 -4.77 -21.53
N HIS A 51 3.32 -4.32 -22.77
CA HIS A 51 3.15 -2.90 -23.10
C HIS A 51 1.70 -2.50 -22.79
N HIS A 52 1.53 -1.68 -21.75
CA HIS A 52 0.27 -1.04 -21.33
C HIS A 52 -0.78 -1.99 -20.75
N VAL A 53 -0.58 -2.44 -19.51
CA VAL A 53 -1.72 -2.91 -18.71
C VAL A 53 -2.58 -1.69 -18.37
N LYS A 54 -3.81 -1.67 -18.90
CA LYS A 54 -4.78 -0.56 -18.83
C LYS A 54 -5.07 -0.13 -17.39
N GLU A 55 -5.44 1.14 -17.24
CA GLU A 55 -5.93 1.75 -15.99
C GLU A 55 -6.97 0.84 -15.29
N GLY A 56 -6.77 0.54 -14.01
CA GLY A 56 -7.68 -0.29 -13.21
C GLY A 56 -6.97 -1.11 -12.14
N ILE A 57 -7.74 -1.82 -11.31
CA ILE A 57 -7.19 -2.81 -10.38
C ILE A 57 -6.83 -4.05 -11.18
N LEU A 58 -5.54 -4.37 -11.23
CA LEU A 58 -5.00 -5.49 -11.96
C LEU A 58 -4.87 -6.70 -11.04
N SER A 59 -5.45 -7.83 -11.44
CA SER A 59 -5.31 -9.09 -10.74
C SER A 59 -4.52 -10.08 -11.58
N ILE A 60 -3.44 -10.62 -11.05
CA ILE A 60 -2.75 -11.76 -11.66
C ILE A 60 -3.65 -12.99 -11.46
N SER A 61 -4.00 -13.68 -12.53
CA SER A 61 -4.86 -14.88 -12.50
C SER A 61 -4.12 -16.18 -12.77
N SER A 62 -3.03 -16.13 -13.53
CA SER A 62 -2.22 -17.28 -13.91
C SER A 62 -0.79 -16.83 -14.25
N ALA A 63 0.11 -17.80 -14.31
CA ALA A 63 1.47 -17.62 -14.80
C ALA A 63 1.76 -18.62 -15.92
N THR A 64 2.60 -18.22 -16.87
CA THR A 64 3.12 -19.09 -17.93
C THR A 64 4.63 -19.08 -17.96
N GLY A 65 5.21 -20.11 -18.56
CA GLY A 65 6.66 -20.26 -18.69
C GLY A 65 7.06 -21.72 -18.51
N ARG A 66 8.34 -22.02 -18.76
CA ARG A 66 8.88 -23.36 -18.55
C ARG A 66 9.50 -23.44 -17.17
N HIS A 67 8.95 -24.28 -16.30
CA HIS A 67 9.55 -24.57 -15.01
C HIS A 67 10.84 -25.40 -15.15
N LEU A 68 11.64 -25.40 -14.07
CA LEU A 68 12.71 -26.37 -13.90
C LEU A 68 12.09 -27.78 -13.70
N VAL A 69 12.90 -28.82 -13.91
CA VAL A 69 12.46 -30.21 -13.73
C VAL A 69 11.90 -30.39 -12.31
N ASP A 70 10.74 -31.03 -12.20
CA ASP A 70 10.00 -31.29 -10.95
C ASP A 70 9.57 -30.03 -10.16
N LYS A 71 9.55 -28.86 -10.80
CA LYS A 71 9.04 -27.61 -10.22
C LYS A 71 7.70 -27.18 -10.82
N LYS A 72 6.93 -26.44 -10.02
CA LYS A 72 5.62 -25.84 -10.37
C LYS A 72 5.44 -24.50 -9.66
N ASP A 73 4.40 -23.74 -10.00
CA ASP A 73 4.10 -22.44 -9.40
C ASP A 73 4.04 -22.45 -7.86
N THR A 74 3.53 -23.52 -7.27
CA THR A 74 3.47 -23.66 -5.80
C THR A 74 4.83 -23.78 -5.13
N ASP A 75 5.89 -24.10 -5.88
CA ASP A 75 7.27 -24.18 -5.36
C ASP A 75 8.00 -22.83 -5.45
N VAL A 76 7.40 -21.83 -6.09
CA VAL A 76 7.97 -20.49 -6.26
C VAL A 76 7.96 -19.78 -4.91
N THR A 77 9.14 -19.30 -4.51
CA THR A 77 9.37 -18.53 -3.29
C THR A 77 9.79 -17.09 -3.56
N GLY A 78 10.13 -16.76 -4.82
CA GLY A 78 10.44 -15.40 -5.23
C GLY A 78 9.64 -14.89 -6.43
N PHE A 79 9.26 -13.63 -6.41
CA PHE A 79 8.58 -12.98 -7.52
C PHE A 79 9.22 -11.64 -7.85
N TRP A 80 9.63 -11.48 -9.10
CA TRP A 80 10.35 -10.30 -9.58
C TRP A 80 9.65 -9.69 -10.78
N VAL A 81 9.46 -8.39 -10.74
CA VAL A 81 9.03 -7.61 -11.89
C VAL A 81 9.87 -6.36 -12.00
N TYR A 82 10.31 -6.05 -13.22
CA TYR A 82 11.02 -4.83 -13.52
C TYR A 82 10.41 -4.14 -14.75
N GLY A 83 10.27 -2.81 -14.71
CA GLY A 83 9.91 -2.01 -15.89
C GLY A 83 8.49 -2.21 -16.42
N SER A 84 7.60 -2.84 -15.65
CA SER A 84 6.19 -3.06 -16.01
C SER A 84 5.29 -2.05 -15.30
N HIS A 85 4.40 -1.36 -16.03
CA HIS A 85 3.58 -0.32 -15.41
C HIS A 85 2.38 -0.88 -14.62
N PHE A 86 2.40 -0.68 -13.31
CA PHE A 86 1.36 -0.95 -12.34
C PHE A 86 1.09 0.32 -11.53
N ASP A 87 -0.07 0.96 -11.68
CA ASP A 87 -0.44 2.08 -10.81
C ASP A 87 -0.59 1.65 -9.34
N PHE A 88 -0.96 0.39 -9.12
CA PHE A 88 -1.23 -0.23 -7.82
C PHE A 88 -0.55 -1.60 -7.71
N PHE A 89 -0.24 -2.03 -6.49
CA PHE A 89 0.26 -3.39 -6.25
C PHE A 89 -0.78 -4.42 -6.74
N PRO A 90 -0.41 -5.40 -7.60
CA PRO A 90 -1.38 -6.29 -8.23
C PRO A 90 -1.99 -7.28 -7.24
N GLN A 91 -3.29 -7.53 -7.39
CA GLN A 91 -4.01 -8.54 -6.61
C GLN A 91 -3.80 -9.95 -7.20
N GLY A 92 -4.22 -10.99 -6.48
CA GLY A 92 -4.27 -12.36 -7.00
C GLY A 92 -2.92 -13.08 -7.09
N LEU A 93 -1.80 -12.40 -6.90
CA LEU A 93 -0.46 -12.99 -6.89
C LEU A 93 -0.34 -14.18 -5.91
N SER A 94 -0.93 -14.05 -4.72
CA SER A 94 -0.94 -15.10 -3.69
C SER A 94 -1.82 -16.32 -4.03
N LYS A 95 -2.61 -16.26 -5.10
CA LYS A 95 -3.41 -17.40 -5.60
C LYS A 95 -2.60 -18.24 -6.60
N VAL A 96 -1.62 -17.62 -7.25
CA VAL A 96 -0.72 -18.27 -8.20
C VAL A 96 0.51 -18.81 -7.46
N PHE A 97 1.18 -17.96 -6.68
CA PHE A 97 2.37 -18.31 -5.91
C PHE A 97 2.08 -18.25 -4.40
N ASN A 98 1.87 -19.42 -3.79
CA ASN A 98 1.32 -19.52 -2.44
C ASN A 98 2.39 -19.51 -1.33
N ASN A 99 3.67 -19.49 -1.70
CA ASN A 99 4.81 -19.66 -0.78
C ASN A 99 5.85 -18.53 -0.91
N LEU A 100 5.44 -17.33 -1.32
CA LEU A 100 6.36 -16.21 -1.52
C LEU A 100 7.04 -15.76 -0.21
N GLU A 101 8.36 -15.74 -0.26
CA GLU A 101 9.28 -15.23 0.77
C GLU A 101 9.97 -13.94 0.28
N VAL A 102 10.10 -13.80 -1.04
CA VAL A 102 10.73 -12.66 -1.72
C VAL A 102 9.74 -12.04 -2.71
N ILE A 103 9.49 -10.74 -2.58
CA ILE A 103 8.75 -9.95 -3.57
C ILE A 103 9.55 -8.71 -3.93
N ILE A 104 9.78 -8.53 -5.24
CA ILE A 104 10.52 -7.40 -5.80
C ILE A 104 9.74 -6.81 -6.97
N PHE A 105 9.35 -5.54 -6.87
CA PHE A 105 8.86 -4.73 -7.98
C PHE A 105 9.76 -3.51 -8.14
N GLY A 106 10.50 -3.46 -9.23
CA GLY A 106 11.40 -2.35 -9.57
C GLY A 106 10.88 -1.56 -10.77
N ASP A 107 10.85 -0.23 -10.70
CA ASP A 107 10.45 0.60 -11.84
C ASP A 107 9.08 0.20 -12.41
N CYS A 108 8.11 0.04 -11.51
CA CYS A 108 6.77 -0.41 -11.86
C CYS A 108 5.74 0.73 -11.85
N GLY A 109 6.09 1.93 -11.41
CA GLY A 109 5.13 3.03 -11.32
C GLY A 109 4.11 2.90 -10.19
N ILE A 110 4.30 1.98 -9.24
CA ILE A 110 3.36 1.76 -8.13
C ILE A 110 3.26 3.02 -7.29
N LYS A 111 2.04 3.57 -7.17
CA LYS A 111 1.77 4.82 -6.43
C LYS A 111 1.31 4.57 -5.00
N ARG A 112 0.62 3.44 -4.76
CA ARG A 112 0.01 3.13 -3.46
C ARG A 112 0.16 1.65 -3.12
N ILE A 113 0.31 1.41 -1.82
CA ILE A 113 0.28 0.07 -1.23
C ILE A 113 -0.31 0.18 0.19
N GLY A 114 -1.15 -0.79 0.56
CA GLY A 114 -1.79 -0.86 1.86
C GLY A 114 -1.66 -2.24 2.50
N LYS A 115 -2.05 -2.33 3.79
CA LYS A 115 -1.96 -3.57 4.58
C LYS A 115 -2.65 -4.78 3.93
N ASN A 116 -3.73 -4.56 3.19
CA ASN A 116 -4.48 -5.63 2.54
C ASN A 116 -3.74 -6.22 1.34
N ASP A 117 -2.82 -5.47 0.73
CA ASP A 117 -2.00 -5.95 -0.38
C ASP A 117 -0.93 -6.92 0.10
N LEU A 118 -0.37 -6.70 1.30
CA LEU A 118 0.67 -7.57 1.90
C LEU A 118 0.14 -8.66 2.82
N LYS A 119 -1.11 -8.53 3.31
CA LYS A 119 -1.78 -9.53 4.15
C LYS A 119 -1.72 -10.97 3.62
N PRO A 120 -1.84 -11.24 2.31
CA PRO A 120 -1.79 -12.60 1.78
C PRO A 120 -0.41 -13.27 1.84
N PHE A 121 0.66 -12.56 2.22
CA PHE A 121 2.04 -13.06 2.18
C PHE A 121 2.72 -13.14 3.56
N PRO A 122 2.23 -13.98 4.48
CA PRO A 122 2.76 -14.06 5.86
C PRO A 122 4.19 -14.61 5.95
N LYS A 123 4.68 -15.23 4.87
CA LYS A 123 6.03 -15.80 4.77
C LYS A 123 7.08 -14.81 4.26
N LEU A 124 6.71 -13.55 3.96
CA LEU A 124 7.67 -12.58 3.44
C LEU A 124 8.83 -12.33 4.40
N ILE A 125 10.03 -12.42 3.84
CA ILE A 125 11.30 -12.11 4.48
C ILE A 125 11.97 -10.92 3.76
N TRP A 126 11.82 -10.84 2.44
CA TRP A 126 12.42 -9.81 1.58
C TRP A 126 11.37 -9.09 0.76
N PHE A 127 11.24 -7.78 0.97
CA PHE A 127 10.29 -6.95 0.25
C PHE A 127 10.96 -5.71 -0.34
N SER A 128 10.77 -5.47 -1.63
CA SER A 128 11.38 -4.34 -2.33
C SER A 128 10.42 -3.74 -3.34
N LEU A 129 10.12 -2.45 -3.18
CA LEU A 129 9.41 -1.61 -4.15
C LEU A 129 10.30 -0.45 -4.60
N PHE A 130 11.56 -0.73 -4.94
CA PHE A 130 12.50 0.32 -5.33
C PHE A 130 12.13 0.99 -6.66
N VAL A 131 12.47 2.28 -6.83
CA VAL A 131 12.20 3.03 -8.06
C VAL A 131 10.70 2.97 -8.41
N ASN A 132 9.85 3.37 -7.47
CA ASN A 132 8.40 3.46 -7.70
C ASN A 132 7.92 4.87 -7.36
N GLN A 133 6.62 5.07 -7.20
CA GLN A 133 6.00 6.39 -6.99
C GLN A 133 5.25 6.47 -5.66
N ILE A 134 5.67 5.69 -4.65
CA ILE A 134 4.98 5.63 -3.36
C ILE A 134 5.19 6.94 -2.60
N GLU A 135 4.11 7.57 -2.15
CA GLU A 135 4.16 8.84 -1.43
C GLU A 135 3.95 8.72 0.08
N VAL A 136 3.18 7.73 0.51
CA VAL A 136 2.75 7.56 1.90
C VAL A 136 2.88 6.10 2.32
N ILE A 137 3.50 5.88 3.48
CA ILE A 137 3.44 4.59 4.19
C ILE A 137 2.41 4.70 5.30
N GLU A 138 1.29 4.00 5.14
CA GLU A 138 0.17 4.01 6.07
C GLU A 138 0.46 3.17 7.33
N ASN A 139 -0.38 3.36 8.35
CA ASN A 139 -0.32 2.54 9.55
C ASN A 139 -0.57 1.07 9.22
N GLY A 140 0.22 0.19 9.82
CA GLY A 140 0.02 -1.24 9.73
C GLY A 140 0.25 -1.89 8.37
N LEU A 141 0.94 -1.20 7.44
CA LEU A 141 1.29 -1.75 6.13
C LEU A 141 1.93 -3.15 6.23
N PHE A 142 2.76 -3.37 7.25
CA PHE A 142 3.53 -4.60 7.43
C PHE A 142 3.05 -5.50 8.58
N ASP A 143 1.86 -5.25 9.16
CA ASP A 143 1.37 -5.95 10.36
C ASP A 143 1.23 -7.47 10.18
N TYR A 144 1.00 -7.91 8.94
CA TYR A 144 0.80 -9.32 8.60
C TYR A 144 2.09 -10.03 8.15
N ASN A 145 3.24 -9.34 8.18
CA ASN A 145 4.51 -9.83 7.65
C ASN A 145 5.61 -9.81 8.74
N PRO A 146 5.41 -10.49 9.88
CA PRO A 146 6.30 -10.38 11.05
C PRO A 146 7.72 -10.93 10.79
N ASN A 147 7.90 -11.71 9.73
CA ASN A 147 9.17 -12.33 9.36
C ASN A 147 10.04 -11.44 8.47
N LEU A 148 9.61 -10.23 8.12
CA LEU A 148 10.37 -9.32 7.29
C LEU A 148 11.72 -8.96 7.93
N LYS A 149 12.78 -9.13 7.13
CA LYS A 149 14.17 -8.83 7.50
C LYS A 149 14.79 -7.76 6.62
N TYR A 150 14.28 -7.64 5.40
CA TYR A 150 14.72 -6.66 4.42
C TYR A 150 13.52 -5.93 3.85
N ILE A 151 13.55 -4.60 3.95
CA ILE A 151 12.61 -3.71 3.26
C ILE A 151 13.42 -2.69 2.47
N SER A 152 13.11 -2.56 1.18
CA SER A 152 13.64 -1.50 0.33
C SER A 152 12.51 -0.71 -0.31
N LEU A 153 12.47 0.58 0.00
CA LEU A 153 11.58 1.58 -0.59
C LEU A 153 12.41 2.72 -1.20
N ARG A 154 13.64 2.40 -1.63
CA ARG A 154 14.59 3.34 -2.25
C ARG A 154 13.98 3.97 -3.50
N ASP A 155 14.32 5.23 -3.76
CA ASP A 155 13.90 6.01 -4.94
C ASP A 155 12.38 5.97 -5.13
N ASN A 156 11.65 6.35 -4.09
CA ASN A 156 10.21 6.60 -4.15
C ASN A 156 9.95 8.10 -3.92
N LYS A 157 8.70 8.48 -3.71
CA LYS A 157 8.28 9.86 -3.43
C LYS A 157 7.81 10.01 -1.98
N ILE A 158 8.34 9.20 -1.07
CA ILE A 158 7.79 9.11 0.29
C ILE A 158 8.01 10.43 1.00
N SER A 159 6.89 11.10 1.27
CA SER A 159 6.82 12.36 2.02
C SER A 159 6.28 12.13 3.43
N ARG A 160 5.53 11.04 3.65
CA ARG A 160 4.94 10.71 4.95
C ARG A 160 5.03 9.22 5.29
N ILE A 161 5.32 8.91 6.54
CA ILE A 161 5.35 7.56 7.11
C ILE A 161 4.62 7.62 8.45
N HIS A 162 3.62 6.77 8.64
CA HIS A 162 2.96 6.67 9.93
C HIS A 162 3.97 6.23 11.01
N PRO A 163 4.00 6.87 12.20
CA PRO A 163 5.07 6.65 13.18
C PRO A 163 5.26 5.17 13.54
N ASN A 164 4.17 4.39 13.58
CA ASN A 164 4.22 3.00 14.05
C ASN A 164 4.32 1.95 12.92
N SER A 165 4.52 2.36 11.66
CA SER A 165 4.51 1.43 10.51
C SER A 165 5.54 0.30 10.57
N PHE A 166 6.60 0.43 11.40
CA PHE A 166 7.67 -0.56 11.50
C PHE A 166 7.82 -1.18 12.92
N ASP A 167 6.96 -0.80 13.88
CA ASP A 167 7.18 -1.13 15.29
C ASP A 167 7.09 -2.65 15.57
N HIS A 168 6.30 -3.40 14.80
CA HIS A 168 6.14 -4.86 14.95
C HIS A 168 7.21 -5.71 14.27
N LEU A 169 8.13 -5.11 13.52
CA LEU A 169 9.14 -5.84 12.73
C LEU A 169 10.40 -6.14 13.55
N ALA A 170 10.29 -7.12 14.46
CA ALA A 170 11.36 -7.49 15.38
C ALA A 170 12.66 -7.91 14.67
N TYR A 171 12.55 -8.57 13.51
CA TYR A 171 13.66 -9.15 12.77
C TYR A 171 14.21 -8.26 11.64
N LEU A 172 13.72 -7.03 11.48
CA LEU A 172 14.14 -6.13 10.41
C LEU A 172 15.59 -5.66 10.60
N VAL A 173 16.50 -6.11 9.74
CA VAL A 173 17.93 -5.77 9.78
C VAL A 173 18.36 -4.81 8.67
N THR A 174 17.57 -4.72 7.59
CA THR A 174 17.81 -3.78 6.50
C THR A 174 16.55 -2.98 6.18
N LEU A 175 16.68 -1.65 6.21
CA LEU A 175 15.66 -0.69 5.82
C LEU A 175 16.28 0.36 4.90
N ARG A 176 15.95 0.30 3.62
CA ARG A 176 16.48 1.23 2.60
C ARG A 176 15.42 2.26 2.22
N LEU A 177 15.72 3.53 2.49
CA LEU A 177 14.84 4.68 2.25
C LEU A 177 15.55 5.83 1.52
N SER A 178 16.77 5.64 1.02
CA SER A 178 17.46 6.65 0.21
C SER A 178 16.63 7.05 -1.01
N GLY A 179 16.73 8.30 -1.45
CA GLY A 179 15.98 8.82 -2.59
C GLY A 179 14.50 9.09 -2.31
N ASN A 180 14.10 9.34 -1.05
CA ASN A 180 12.75 9.79 -0.70
C ASN A 180 12.75 11.26 -0.23
N LEU A 181 11.55 11.86 -0.14
CA LEU A 181 11.39 13.29 0.14
C LEU A 181 11.61 13.65 1.61
N CYS A 182 11.02 12.88 2.54
CA CYS A 182 11.14 13.16 3.98
C CYS A 182 12.41 12.55 4.61
N ILE A 183 13.04 11.60 3.92
CA ILE A 183 14.22 10.88 4.39
C ILE A 183 15.07 10.42 3.21
N ASN A 184 16.39 10.48 3.35
CA ASN A 184 17.33 9.98 2.35
C ASN A 184 18.47 9.20 3.01
N VAL A 185 18.15 8.07 3.64
CA VAL A 185 19.09 7.27 4.45
C VAL A 185 18.76 5.78 4.31
N ASN A 186 19.79 4.94 4.42
CA ASN A 186 19.66 3.48 4.51
C ASN A 186 20.24 2.98 5.84
N ALA A 187 19.69 1.88 6.34
CA ALA A 187 20.29 1.04 7.38
C ALA A 187 20.44 -0.37 6.77
N ASN A 188 21.65 -0.93 6.79
CA ASN A 188 21.96 -2.19 6.12
C ASN A 188 22.51 -3.20 7.12
N GLU A 189 21.91 -4.39 7.15
CA GLU A 189 22.41 -5.59 7.84
C GLU A 189 22.70 -5.37 9.34
N ASN A 190 22.04 -4.39 9.97
CA ASN A 190 22.29 -4.01 11.35
C ASN A 190 21.00 -3.50 12.01
N ARG A 191 20.48 -4.30 12.97
CA ARG A 191 19.24 -3.99 13.69
C ARG A 191 19.30 -2.65 14.43
N ASN A 192 20.44 -2.32 15.04
CA ASN A 192 20.60 -1.07 15.78
C ASN A 192 20.52 0.14 14.85
N GLN A 193 21.13 0.07 13.67
CA GLN A 193 20.99 1.11 12.64
C GLN A 193 19.53 1.25 12.18
N VAL A 194 18.80 0.15 12.04
CA VAL A 194 17.37 0.18 11.70
C VAL A 194 16.55 0.85 12.81
N VAL A 195 16.78 0.51 14.08
CA VAL A 195 16.09 1.14 15.22
C VAL A 195 16.37 2.65 15.25
N ASP A 196 17.62 3.06 15.03
CA ASP A 196 18.00 4.46 14.98
C ASP A 196 17.36 5.19 13.79
N LEU A 197 17.25 4.54 12.64
CA LEU A 197 16.55 5.07 11.48
C LEU A 197 15.05 5.24 11.78
N ILE A 198 14.37 4.23 12.34
CA ILE A 198 12.95 4.31 12.71
C ILE A 198 12.70 5.49 13.67
N ARG A 199 13.58 5.72 14.64
CA ARG A 199 13.50 6.90 15.53
C ARG A 199 13.57 8.23 14.75
N LYS A 200 14.46 8.33 13.76
CA LYS A 200 14.57 9.51 12.89
C LYS A 200 13.32 9.70 12.02
N LEU A 201 12.69 8.61 11.56
CA LEU A 201 11.45 8.68 10.78
C LEU A 201 10.32 9.30 11.58
N LYS A 202 10.16 8.93 12.86
CA LYS A 202 9.14 9.51 13.75
C LYS A 202 9.25 11.04 13.87
N ALA A 203 10.47 11.59 13.78
CA ALA A 203 10.70 13.03 13.86
C ALA A 203 10.60 13.78 12.51
N LYS A 204 10.93 13.11 11.39
CA LYS A 204 11.08 13.76 10.07
C LYS A 204 9.98 13.46 9.07
N CYS A 205 9.37 12.28 9.16
CA CYS A 205 8.46 11.73 8.16
C CYS A 205 7.04 11.54 8.69
N SER A 206 6.79 11.66 10.00
CA SER A 206 5.44 11.48 10.53
C SER A 206 4.52 12.57 10.02
N ALA A 207 3.32 12.16 9.58
CA ALA A 207 2.23 13.10 9.33
C ALA A 207 1.99 13.89 10.63
N PRO A 208 1.61 15.18 10.56
CA PRO A 208 1.04 15.85 11.72
C PRO A 208 -0.08 14.96 12.26
N GLU A 209 -0.07 14.63 13.54
CA GLU A 209 -1.24 14.01 14.16
C GLU A 209 -2.42 14.92 13.83
N VAL A 210 -3.35 14.42 13.00
CA VAL A 210 -4.67 15.03 12.93
C VAL A 210 -5.18 14.89 14.35
N ILE A 211 -5.27 16.00 15.07
CA ILE A 211 -5.99 16.06 16.34
C ILE A 211 -7.41 15.66 15.96
N THR A 212 -7.73 14.37 16.04
CA THR A 212 -9.10 13.92 16.10
C THR A 212 -9.56 14.47 17.43
N THR A 213 -10.22 15.63 17.41
CA THR A 213 -11.07 16.04 18.51
C THR A 213 -11.95 14.84 18.78
N THR A 214 -11.68 14.13 19.87
CA THR A 214 -12.59 13.14 20.41
C THR A 214 -13.95 13.82 20.56
N GLU A 215 -15.05 13.07 20.48
CA GLU A 215 -16.39 13.65 20.73
C GLU A 215 -16.43 14.44 22.06
N GLU A 216 -15.60 14.06 23.04
CA GLU A 216 -15.40 14.79 24.29
C GLU A 216 -14.83 16.22 24.12
N SER A 217 -14.04 16.46 23.08
CA SER A 217 -13.46 17.78 22.77
C SER A 217 -14.45 18.71 22.05
N ILE A 218 -15.49 18.16 21.40
CA ILE A 218 -16.55 18.93 20.72
C ILE A 218 -17.52 19.50 21.76
N ASN A 219 -17.82 18.75 22.82
CA ASN A 219 -18.72 19.17 23.90
C ASN A 219 -18.19 20.37 24.72
N VAL A 220 -16.89 20.68 24.64
CA VAL A 220 -16.30 21.87 25.30
C VAL A 220 -16.50 23.14 24.46
N MET A 221 -16.68 23.01 23.14
CA MET A 221 -16.89 24.16 22.24
C MET A 221 -18.37 24.53 22.09
N GLU A 222 -19.30 23.57 22.22
CA GLU A 222 -20.74 23.84 22.11
C GLU A 222 -21.29 24.75 23.22
N GLY A 223 -20.60 24.88 24.35
CA GLY A 223 -21.00 25.75 25.46
C GLY A 223 -20.64 27.24 25.30
N ARG A 224 -20.13 27.69 24.14
CA ARG A 224 -19.59 29.06 23.99
C ARG A 224 -19.95 29.81 22.70
N PHE A 225 -20.86 29.31 21.87
CA PHE A 225 -21.29 30.01 20.67
C PHE A 225 -22.65 30.67 20.86
N ASP A 226 -22.63 31.99 21.10
CA ASP A 226 -23.81 32.84 20.99
C ASP A 226 -24.23 32.97 19.52
N ASP A 227 -25.53 32.81 19.29
CA ASP A 227 -26.22 32.62 18.00
C ASP A 227 -25.99 33.76 16.97
N GLU A 228 -25.49 34.92 17.42
CA GLU A 228 -25.21 36.07 16.54
C GLU A 228 -23.93 35.94 15.71
N ASN A 229 -22.94 35.13 16.12
CA ASN A 229 -21.68 34.98 15.37
C ASN A 229 -21.73 33.92 14.26
N ILE A 230 -22.71 33.01 14.29
CA ILE A 230 -22.83 31.92 13.29
C ILE A 230 -23.25 32.46 11.92
N LYS A 231 -24.07 33.51 11.86
CA LYS A 231 -24.48 34.16 10.60
C LYS A 231 -23.33 34.84 9.85
N GLY A 232 -22.24 35.18 10.52
CA GLY A 232 -21.05 35.76 9.86
C GLY A 232 -20.15 34.70 9.20
N MET A 233 -20.09 33.49 9.77
CA MET A 233 -19.16 32.42 9.35
C MET A 233 -19.68 31.56 8.20
N THR A 234 -21.00 31.47 8.00
CA THR A 234 -21.61 30.74 6.88
C THR A 234 -21.34 31.38 5.51
N SER A 235 -20.87 32.64 5.46
CA SER A 235 -20.44 33.28 4.21
C SER A 235 -19.06 32.86 3.71
N ARG A 236 -18.31 32.02 4.45
CA ARG A 236 -16.89 31.70 4.16
C ARG A 236 -16.54 30.22 4.05
N LEU A 237 -17.51 29.31 4.05
CA LEU A 237 -17.29 27.84 3.98
C LEU A 237 -17.80 27.16 2.70
N GLU A 238 -18.03 27.90 1.62
CA GLU A 238 -18.32 27.35 0.28
C GLU A 238 -17.07 26.85 -0.46
N SER A 239 -16.22 26.03 0.17
CA SER A 239 -14.99 25.54 -0.50
C SER A 239 -14.60 24.10 -0.16
N SER A 240 -15.57 23.22 0.09
CA SER A 240 -15.30 21.78 0.03
C SER A 240 -16.49 21.00 -0.53
N VAL A 241 -16.31 20.49 -1.74
CA VAL A 241 -17.30 19.77 -2.56
C VAL A 241 -17.86 18.52 -1.87
N LEU A 242 -17.24 18.05 -0.78
CA LEU A 242 -17.58 16.79 -0.12
C LEU A 242 -18.71 16.91 0.93
N MET A 243 -18.93 18.09 1.51
CA MET A 243 -19.99 18.29 2.52
C MET A 243 -21.37 18.55 1.88
N VAL A 244 -21.38 19.23 0.73
CA VAL A 244 -22.62 19.60 0.00
C VAL A 244 -23.38 18.35 -0.45
N THR A 245 -22.66 17.28 -0.84
CA THR A 245 -23.28 16.02 -1.26
C THR A 245 -23.93 15.25 -0.13
N VAL A 246 -23.38 15.29 1.09
CA VAL A 246 -23.94 14.54 2.24
C VAL A 246 -25.16 15.26 2.80
N ALA A 247 -25.13 16.60 2.89
CA ALA A 247 -26.27 17.40 3.33
C ALA A 247 -27.45 17.35 2.35
N ALA A 248 -27.19 17.38 1.03
CA ALA A 248 -28.24 17.25 0.01
C ALA A 248 -28.94 15.88 0.05
N VAL A 249 -28.20 14.81 0.34
CA VAL A 249 -28.75 13.45 0.47
C VAL A 249 -29.60 13.30 1.73
N LEU A 250 -29.20 13.92 2.84
CA LEU A 250 -29.98 13.93 4.08
C LEU A 250 -31.27 14.77 3.97
N TRP A 251 -31.23 15.89 3.25
CA TRP A 251 -32.42 16.75 3.05
C TRP A 251 -33.53 16.06 2.24
N ILE A 252 -33.15 15.29 1.21
CA ILE A 252 -34.11 14.56 0.36
C ILE A 252 -34.75 13.37 1.09
N CYS A 253 -34.15 12.87 2.17
CA CYS A 253 -34.69 11.74 2.94
C CYS A 253 -35.69 12.14 4.04
N ILE A 254 -35.85 13.45 4.32
CA ILE A 254 -36.72 13.96 5.40
C ILE A 254 -38.05 14.54 4.85
N GLN A 255 -38.27 14.51 3.53
CA GLN A 255 -39.54 14.86 2.86
C GLN A 255 -40.14 13.64 2.14
#